data_AF-A0A6J1SFJ9-F1
#
_entry.id   AF-A0A6J1SFJ9-F1
#
_cell.length_a   1.000
_cell.length_b   1.000
_cell.length_c   1.000
_cell.angle_alpha   90.00
_cell.angle_beta   90.00
_cell.angle_gamma   90.00
#
_symmetry.space_group_name_H-M   'P 1'
#
loop_
_entity.id
_entity.type
_entity.pdbx_description
1 polymer ?
#
loop_
_entity_poly.entity_id
_entity_poly.type
_entity_poly.pdbx_seq_one_letter_code
_entity_poly.pdbx_strand_id
1 'polypeptide(L)'
;MMRKSKQGSLPNLATRVALTICAMRNNRRNRGLELGVLLLVSELFNTGFGVIPPVTLGTIIGQTLLYLGIIQVPWDRWDVCISAQNVWRNQDWKRLILSAVEHGDDRHLYYNMISFLSKARSLEPRYGSLNFAILLTIITTLTSGIYVALGLSCANVLHDAYYLQTCAIGFSGVVFALKVITTMENNYYTQTTIAGFTMPSKYAPWAELILIHLLVPNASFMGHLAGILAGLMYTSTPIGSIIDSIIRTITGRGMWHEWTARSYYRRY
;
A
#
# COMPACT_ATOMS: atom_id res chain seq x y z
N MET A 1 66.82 1.27 14.20
CA MET A 1 65.52 1.88 14.56
C MET A 1 64.95 2.55 13.31
N MET A 2 64.09 1.88 12.55
CA MET A 2 63.31 2.53 11.46
C MET A 2 62.01 1.75 11.26
N ARG A 3 60.89 2.39 11.63
CA ARG A 3 59.51 1.91 11.44
C ARG A 3 59.16 1.98 9.95
N LYS A 4 58.77 0.86 9.34
CA LYS A 4 58.05 0.88 8.04
C LYS A 4 56.62 1.38 8.28
N SER A 5 56.31 2.56 7.77
CA SER A 5 54.95 3.08 7.69
C SER A 5 54.16 2.27 6.64
N LYS A 6 53.08 1.60 7.07
CA LYS A 6 52.07 1.06 6.15
C LYS A 6 51.37 2.24 5.48
N GLN A 7 51.69 2.50 4.22
CA GLN A 7 51.01 3.46 3.38
C GLN A 7 49.69 2.83 2.95
N GLY A 8 48.58 3.24 3.58
CA GLY A 8 47.24 2.84 3.16
C GLY A 8 46.98 3.37 1.75
N SER A 9 46.74 2.48 0.80
CA SER A 9 46.37 2.84 -0.56
C SER A 9 45.05 3.63 -0.54
N LEU A 10 45.09 4.87 -1.02
CA LEU A 10 43.89 5.67 -1.24
C LEU A 10 42.97 4.95 -2.23
N PRO A 11 41.65 4.82 -1.95
CA PRO A 11 40.72 4.19 -2.86
C PRO A 11 40.70 4.92 -4.21
N ASN A 12 40.59 4.17 -5.31
CA ASN A 12 40.60 4.72 -6.66
C ASN A 12 39.40 5.68 -6.88
N LEU A 13 39.47 6.50 -7.93
CA LEU A 13 38.46 7.52 -8.22
C LEU A 13 37.05 6.92 -8.35
N ALA A 14 36.91 5.71 -8.89
CA ALA A 14 35.63 5.01 -9.00
C ALA A 14 35.07 4.60 -7.63
N THR A 15 35.93 4.13 -6.71
CA THR A 15 35.55 3.82 -5.32
C THR A 15 35.22 5.09 -4.53
N ARG A 16 35.94 6.19 -4.76
CA ARG A 16 35.62 7.50 -4.17
C ARG A 16 34.29 8.02 -4.68
N VAL A 17 34.04 7.98 -5.98
CA VAL A 17 32.76 8.38 -6.59
C VAL A 17 31.63 7.45 -6.12
N ALA A 18 31.84 6.13 -6.04
CA ALA A 18 30.85 5.19 -5.51
C ALA A 18 30.57 5.42 -4.02
N LEU A 19 31.58 5.72 -3.21
CA LEU A 19 31.42 6.08 -1.79
C LEU A 19 30.74 7.43 -1.62
N THR A 20 31.04 8.43 -2.45
CA THR A 20 30.37 9.74 -2.44
C THR A 20 28.93 9.62 -2.93
N ILE A 21 28.64 8.82 -3.96
CA ILE A 21 27.27 8.53 -4.41
C ILE A 21 26.51 7.73 -3.34
N CYS A 22 27.14 6.75 -2.69
CA CYS A 22 26.55 5.98 -1.59
C CYS A 22 26.32 6.85 -0.33
N ALA A 23 27.20 7.81 -0.05
CA ALA A 23 27.07 8.76 1.05
C ALA A 23 26.05 9.88 0.76
N MET A 24 25.89 10.30 -0.50
CA MET A 24 24.92 11.32 -0.91
C MET A 24 23.51 10.75 -1.15
N ARG A 25 23.35 9.43 -1.34
CA ARG A 25 22.08 8.76 -1.70
C ARG A 25 21.32 8.18 -0.50
N ASN A 26 21.66 8.55 0.73
CA ASN A 26 20.93 8.06 1.91
C ASN A 26 20.49 9.20 2.83
N ASN A 27 19.68 10.10 2.30
CA ASN A 27 19.04 11.17 3.08
C ASN A 27 17.94 10.63 4.03
N ARG A 28 17.69 9.30 4.03
CA ARG A 28 16.78 8.61 4.95
C ARG A 28 17.26 8.66 6.42
N ARG A 29 18.58 8.78 6.63
CA ARG A 29 19.21 8.72 7.97
C ARG A 29 18.88 9.89 8.92
N ASN A 30 18.23 10.95 8.44
CA ASN A 30 17.90 12.13 9.25
C ASN A 30 16.44 12.19 9.73
N ARG A 31 15.64 11.13 9.52
CA ARG A 31 14.27 11.08 10.05
C ARG A 31 14.30 10.63 11.51
N GLY A 32 14.13 11.59 12.42
CA GLY A 32 13.88 11.32 13.83
C GLY A 32 12.51 10.66 14.05
N LEU A 33 12.20 10.33 15.31
CA LEU A 33 10.86 9.89 15.70
C LEU A 33 9.87 11.06 15.57
N GLU A 34 9.27 11.18 14.40
CA GLU A 34 8.23 12.18 14.10
C GLU A 34 6.91 11.81 14.80
N LEU A 35 6.04 12.81 15.01
CA LEU A 35 4.80 12.66 15.78
C LEU A 35 3.90 11.54 15.22
N GLY A 36 3.78 11.42 13.90
CA GLY A 36 2.98 10.36 13.28
C GLY A 36 3.43 8.94 13.67
N VAL A 37 4.75 8.72 13.76
CA VAL A 37 5.30 7.42 14.18
C VAL A 37 5.03 7.16 15.65
N LEU A 38 5.17 8.17 16.51
CA LEU A 38 4.86 8.05 17.94
C LEU A 38 3.39 7.72 18.18
N LEU A 39 2.48 8.37 17.44
CA LEU A 39 1.05 8.08 17.49
C LEU A 39 0.74 6.67 16.99
N LEU A 40 1.40 6.21 15.92
CA LEU A 40 1.26 4.83 15.42
C LEU A 40 1.67 3.82 16.50
N VAL A 41 2.81 4.05 17.14
CA VAL A 41 3.31 3.18 18.22
C VAL A 41 2.32 3.16 19.39
N SER A 42 1.84 4.33 19.82
CA SER A 42 0.81 4.44 20.87
C SER A 42 -0.44 3.62 20.53
N GLU A 43 -0.93 3.70 19.30
CA GLU A 43 -2.12 2.98 18.85
C GLU A 43 -1.92 1.46 18.80
N LEU A 44 -0.71 1.00 18.42
CA LEU A 44 -0.35 -0.43 18.47
C LEU A 44 -0.32 -0.96 19.92
N PHE A 45 0.20 -0.17 20.86
CA PHE A 45 0.17 -0.51 22.28
C PHE A 45 -1.26 -0.53 22.83
N ASN A 46 -2.08 0.47 22.49
CA ASN A 46 -3.49 0.55 22.91
C ASN A 46 -4.32 -0.61 22.35
N THR A 47 -4.07 -1.02 21.10
CA THR A 47 -4.73 -2.17 20.49
C THR A 47 -4.28 -3.49 21.12
N GLY A 48 -3.01 -3.59 21.52
CA GLY A 48 -2.39 -4.77 22.09
C GLY A 48 -1.88 -5.76 21.05
N PHE A 49 -0.59 -6.08 21.09
CA PHE A 49 0.07 -6.96 20.11
C PHE A 49 -0.51 -8.38 20.05
N GLY A 50 -1.12 -8.89 21.13
CA GLY A 50 -1.76 -10.20 21.15
C GLY A 50 -3.06 -10.29 20.33
N VAL A 51 -3.63 -9.15 19.96
CA VAL A 51 -4.88 -9.06 19.16
C VAL A 51 -4.58 -8.78 17.69
N ILE A 52 -3.42 -8.21 17.37
CA ILE A 52 -3.05 -7.85 16.01
C ILE A 52 -2.56 -9.10 15.28
N PRO A 53 -3.21 -9.51 14.17
CA PRO A 53 -2.79 -10.67 13.40
C PRO A 53 -1.36 -10.51 12.83
N PRO A 54 -0.61 -11.60 12.63
CA PRO A 54 0.82 -11.55 12.37
C PRO A 54 1.20 -10.88 11.05
N VAL A 55 0.45 -11.08 9.96
CA VAL A 55 0.76 -10.45 8.66
C VAL A 55 0.45 -8.96 8.72
N THR A 56 -0.64 -8.60 9.39
CA THR A 56 -1.03 -7.21 9.68
C THR A 56 0.08 -6.50 10.46
N LEU A 57 0.52 -7.09 11.58
CA LEU A 57 1.58 -6.54 12.40
C LEU A 57 2.91 -6.44 11.64
N GLY A 58 3.30 -7.51 10.95
CA GLY A 58 4.53 -7.54 10.14
C GLY A 58 4.53 -6.51 9.02
N THR A 59 3.38 -6.28 8.38
CA THR A 59 3.22 -5.26 7.33
C THR A 59 3.35 -3.84 7.89
N ILE A 60 2.75 -3.56 9.05
CA ILE A 60 2.86 -2.25 9.71
C ILE A 60 4.30 -1.99 10.16
N ILE A 61 4.91 -2.95 10.86
CA ILE A 61 6.29 -2.84 11.33
C ILE A 61 7.23 -2.68 10.13
N GLY A 62 7.11 -3.52 9.10
CA GLY A 62 7.97 -3.48 7.92
C GLY A 62 7.97 -2.12 7.22
N GLN A 63 6.79 -1.56 6.97
CA GLN A 63 6.66 -0.25 6.33
C GLN A 63 7.13 0.90 7.24
N THR A 64 6.92 0.79 8.55
CA THR A 64 7.43 1.77 9.54
C THR A 64 8.96 1.74 9.60
N LEU A 65 9.57 0.56 9.63
CA LEU A 65 11.03 0.39 9.64
C LEU A 65 11.66 0.86 8.32
N LEU A 66 10.98 0.66 7.19
CA LEU A 66 11.40 1.18 5.89
C LEU A 66 11.34 2.72 5.85
N TYR A 67 10.26 3.31 6.38
CA TYR A 67 10.10 4.77 6.48
C TYR A 67 11.16 5.43 7.36
N LEU A 68 11.46 4.84 8.51
CA LEU A 68 12.52 5.29 9.43
C LEU A 68 13.94 5.07 8.88
N GLY A 69 14.08 4.40 7.75
CA GLY A 69 15.38 4.06 7.17
C GLY A 69 16.18 3.09 8.03
N ILE A 70 15.52 2.28 8.88
CA ILE A 70 16.16 1.18 9.62
C ILE A 70 16.44 0.03 8.65
N ILE A 71 15.47 -0.29 7.79
CA ILE A 71 15.68 -1.20 6.65
C ILE A 71 16.43 -0.41 5.58
N GLN A 72 17.69 -0.77 5.33
CA GLN A 72 18.51 -0.16 4.29
C GLN A 72 18.14 -0.72 2.92
N VAL A 73 17.74 0.15 2.01
CA VAL A 73 17.43 -0.20 0.62
C VAL A 73 18.25 0.67 -0.33
N PRO A 74 18.60 0.18 -1.53
CA PRO A 74 19.48 0.91 -2.44
C PRO A 74 18.79 2.05 -3.20
N TRP A 75 17.52 2.38 -2.96
CA TRP A 75 16.78 3.44 -3.69
C TRP A 75 16.33 4.55 -2.74
N ASP A 76 16.04 5.75 -3.27
CA ASP A 76 15.21 6.72 -2.56
C ASP A 76 13.71 6.40 -2.78
N ARG A 77 12.86 6.88 -1.88
CA ARG A 77 11.40 6.72 -1.96
C ARG A 77 10.82 7.26 -3.26
N TRP A 78 11.32 8.40 -3.75
CA TRP A 78 10.84 8.96 -5.01
C TRP A 78 11.35 8.22 -6.24
N ASP A 79 12.49 7.53 -6.12
CA ASP A 79 13.04 6.72 -7.22
C ASP A 79 12.13 5.54 -7.57
N VAL A 80 11.27 5.09 -6.65
CA VAL A 80 10.41 3.90 -6.84
C VAL A 80 8.92 4.23 -6.85
N CYS A 81 8.54 5.51 -6.88
CA CYS A 81 7.14 5.85 -7.04
C CYS A 81 6.56 5.32 -8.37
N ILE A 82 5.27 5.02 -8.38
CA ILE A 82 4.59 4.48 -9.54
C ILE A 82 4.18 5.63 -10.47
N SER A 83 4.44 5.43 -11.77
CA SER A 83 3.91 6.26 -12.86
C SER A 83 3.65 5.38 -14.07
N ALA A 84 2.67 5.73 -14.89
CA ALA A 84 2.34 4.93 -16.07
C ALA A 84 3.51 4.87 -17.07
N GLN A 85 4.27 5.95 -17.23
CA GLN A 85 5.47 5.97 -18.06
C GLN A 85 6.53 4.97 -17.59
N ASN A 86 6.85 4.97 -16.29
CA ASN A 86 7.93 4.11 -15.78
C ASN A 86 7.56 2.63 -15.82
N VAL A 87 6.31 2.28 -15.52
CA VAL A 87 5.87 0.88 -15.57
C VAL A 87 5.68 0.42 -17.01
N TRP A 88 4.96 1.18 -17.83
CA TRP A 88 4.58 0.75 -19.18
C TRP A 88 5.71 0.90 -20.20
N ARG A 89 6.37 2.07 -20.25
CA ARG A 89 7.42 2.34 -21.25
C ARG A 89 8.79 1.87 -20.81
N ASN A 90 9.16 2.13 -19.55
CA ASN A 90 10.49 1.78 -19.03
C ASN A 90 10.52 0.36 -18.44
N GLN A 91 9.38 -0.36 -18.44
CA GLN A 91 9.26 -1.74 -17.96
C GLN A 91 9.78 -1.94 -16.54
N ASP A 92 9.64 -0.92 -15.70
CA ASP A 92 10.11 -0.93 -14.31
C ASP A 92 9.05 -1.56 -13.38
N TRP A 93 8.81 -2.86 -13.56
CA TRP A 93 7.72 -3.60 -12.91
C TRP A 93 7.83 -3.67 -11.38
N LYS A 94 9.05 -3.57 -10.82
CA LYS A 94 9.25 -3.55 -9.35
C LYS A 94 8.50 -2.40 -8.68
N ARG A 95 8.22 -1.30 -9.41
CA ARG A 95 7.43 -0.17 -8.91
C ARG A 95 6.01 -0.58 -8.50
N LEU A 96 5.44 -1.63 -9.10
CA LEU A 96 4.09 -2.10 -8.76
C LEU A 96 3.95 -2.50 -7.27
N ILE A 97 5.05 -2.92 -6.63
CA ILE A 97 5.07 -3.29 -5.21
C ILE A 97 5.83 -2.24 -4.40
N LEU A 98 7.01 -1.81 -4.87
CA LEU A 98 7.87 -0.90 -4.11
C LEU A 98 7.21 0.45 -3.84
N SER A 99 6.42 0.98 -4.78
CA SER A 99 5.72 2.25 -4.57
C SER A 99 4.69 2.17 -3.45
N ALA A 100 4.09 0.99 -3.23
CA ALA A 100 3.03 0.79 -2.26
C ALA A 100 3.58 0.71 -0.82
N VAL A 101 4.78 0.15 -0.64
CA VAL A 101 5.39 -0.02 0.69
C VAL A 101 6.18 1.21 1.17
N GLU A 102 6.60 2.07 0.25
CA GLU A 102 7.29 3.32 0.58
C GLU A 102 6.29 4.42 0.94
N HIS A 103 6.71 5.36 1.80
CA HIS A 103 5.84 6.41 2.31
C HIS A 103 6.42 7.80 2.16
N GLY A 104 5.52 8.75 1.94
CA GLY A 104 5.88 10.12 1.65
C GLY A 104 6.42 10.85 2.90
N ASP A 105 5.58 10.88 3.90
CA ASP A 105 5.73 11.67 5.12
C ASP A 105 5.12 10.89 6.28
N ASP A 106 5.33 11.38 7.50
CA ASP A 106 4.94 10.70 8.73
C ASP A 106 3.43 10.61 8.89
N ARG A 107 2.71 11.68 8.54
CA ARG A 107 1.25 11.72 8.61
C ARG A 107 0.66 10.74 7.61
N HIS A 108 1.19 10.71 6.39
CA HIS A 108 0.76 9.75 5.37
C HIS A 108 1.00 8.30 5.81
N LEU A 109 2.16 8.00 6.42
CA LEU A 109 2.41 6.69 7.02
C LEU A 109 1.41 6.37 8.14
N TYR A 110 1.25 7.29 9.10
CA TYR A 110 0.37 7.11 10.25
C TYR A 110 -1.07 6.77 9.84
N TYR A 111 -1.69 7.61 9.01
CA TYR A 111 -3.07 7.40 8.59
C TYR A 111 -3.24 6.13 7.75
N ASN A 112 -2.26 5.79 6.89
CA ASN A 112 -2.29 4.52 6.15
C ASN A 112 -2.23 3.33 7.09
N MET A 113 -1.33 3.33 8.07
CA MET A 113 -1.13 2.17 8.94
C MET A 113 -2.30 1.97 9.92
N ILE A 114 -2.89 3.04 10.46
CA ILE A 114 -4.10 2.92 11.29
C ILE A 114 -5.31 2.46 10.48
N SER A 115 -5.48 3.03 9.28
CA SER A 115 -6.55 2.65 8.38
C SER A 115 -6.39 1.20 7.91
N PHE A 116 -5.15 0.75 7.67
CA PHE A 116 -4.82 -0.64 7.38
C PHE A 116 -5.11 -1.56 8.57
N LEU A 117 -4.62 -1.22 9.77
CA LEU A 117 -4.81 -2.00 11.00
C LEU A 117 -6.28 -2.34 11.23
N SER A 118 -7.16 -1.34 11.15
CA SER A 118 -8.61 -1.53 11.36
C SER A 118 -9.24 -2.53 10.38
N LYS A 119 -8.81 -2.53 9.11
CA LYS A 119 -9.35 -3.41 8.05
C LYS A 119 -8.74 -4.79 8.12
N ALA A 120 -7.41 -4.85 8.15
CA ALA A 120 -6.64 -6.08 8.14
C ALA A 120 -6.88 -6.95 9.38
N ARG A 121 -7.08 -6.33 10.56
CA ARG A 121 -7.48 -7.04 11.79
C ARG A 121 -8.83 -7.76 11.65
N SER A 122 -9.72 -7.31 10.77
CA SER A 122 -10.99 -7.99 10.49
C SER A 122 -10.88 -9.07 9.41
N LEU A 123 -10.00 -8.87 8.42
CA LEU A 123 -9.87 -9.75 7.25
C LEU A 123 -8.90 -10.91 7.48
N GLU A 124 -7.75 -10.66 8.12
CA GLU A 124 -6.72 -11.68 8.30
C GLU A 124 -7.21 -12.90 9.10
N PRO A 125 -7.92 -12.76 10.23
CA PRO A 125 -8.44 -13.91 10.96
C PRO A 125 -9.50 -14.68 10.17
N ARG A 126 -10.24 -14.00 9.28
CA ARG A 126 -11.28 -14.62 8.44
C ARG A 126 -10.67 -15.51 7.35
N TYR A 127 -9.67 -15.00 6.64
CA TYR A 127 -9.06 -15.74 5.54
C TYR A 127 -7.92 -16.67 5.99
N GLY A 128 -7.36 -16.41 7.17
CA GLY A 128 -6.11 -17.00 7.65
C GLY A 128 -4.90 -16.23 7.13
N SER A 129 -3.86 -16.12 7.96
CA SER A 129 -2.68 -15.28 7.70
C SER A 129 -2.01 -15.54 6.35
N LEU A 130 -1.81 -16.81 5.96
CA LEU A 130 -1.16 -17.12 4.68
C LEU A 130 -2.01 -16.68 3.47
N ASN A 131 -3.31 -17.00 3.48
CA ASN A 131 -4.24 -16.58 2.42
C ASN A 131 -4.31 -15.05 2.35
N PHE A 132 -4.40 -14.38 3.51
CA PHE A 132 -4.43 -12.93 3.58
C PHE A 132 -3.13 -12.30 3.05
N ALA A 133 -1.96 -12.86 3.32
CA ALA A 133 -0.69 -12.37 2.77
C ALA A 133 -0.64 -12.45 1.25
N ILE A 134 -1.10 -13.58 0.68
CA ILE A 134 -1.17 -13.76 -0.78
C ILE A 134 -2.19 -12.78 -1.38
N LEU A 135 -3.38 -12.69 -0.80
CA LEU A 135 -4.41 -11.74 -1.22
C LEU A 135 -3.90 -10.29 -1.16
N LEU A 136 -3.24 -9.90 -0.08
CA LEU A 136 -2.68 -8.56 0.10
C LEU A 136 -1.66 -8.23 -1.00
N THR A 137 -0.82 -9.21 -1.37
CA THR A 137 0.14 -9.07 -2.47
C THR A 137 -0.57 -8.90 -3.81
N ILE A 138 -1.57 -9.74 -4.10
CA ILE A 138 -2.35 -9.66 -5.34
C ILE A 138 -3.07 -8.32 -5.43
N ILE A 139 -3.79 -7.91 -4.38
CA ILE A 139 -4.51 -6.63 -4.32
C ILE A 139 -3.57 -5.43 -4.46
N THR A 140 -2.35 -5.51 -3.90
CA THR A 140 -1.32 -4.49 -4.09
C THR A 140 -0.95 -4.36 -5.56
N THR A 141 -0.61 -5.47 -6.22
CA THR A 141 -0.26 -5.47 -7.65
C THR A 141 -1.42 -5.06 -8.55
N LEU A 142 -2.65 -5.48 -8.23
CA LEU A 142 -3.85 -5.14 -8.97
C LEU A 142 -4.16 -3.64 -8.88
N THR A 143 -4.06 -3.06 -7.68
CA THR A 143 -4.23 -1.62 -7.47
C THR A 143 -3.23 -0.82 -8.28
N SER A 144 -1.95 -1.20 -8.23
CA SER A 144 -0.89 -0.58 -9.02
C SER A 144 -1.10 -0.74 -10.53
N GLY A 145 -1.56 -1.91 -10.98
CA GLY A 145 -1.91 -2.14 -12.40
C GLY A 145 -3.06 -1.26 -12.87
N ILE A 146 -4.12 -1.13 -12.08
CA ILE A 146 -5.24 -0.24 -12.38
C ILE A 146 -4.80 1.23 -12.40
N TYR A 147 -3.91 1.64 -11.49
CA TYR A 147 -3.33 2.98 -11.50
C TYR A 147 -2.61 3.29 -12.83
N VAL A 148 -1.80 2.35 -13.33
CA VAL A 148 -1.11 2.49 -14.62
C VAL A 148 -2.11 2.55 -15.78
N ALA A 149 -3.13 1.68 -15.77
CA ALA A 149 -4.18 1.68 -16.79
C ALA A 149 -4.97 2.99 -16.81
N LEU A 150 -5.32 3.55 -15.65
CA LEU A 150 -5.94 4.86 -15.53
C LEU A 150 -5.03 5.97 -16.08
N GLY A 151 -3.73 5.98 -15.73
CA GLY A 151 -2.78 6.96 -16.24
C GLY A 151 -2.65 6.93 -17.77
N LEU A 152 -2.57 5.73 -18.36
CA LEU A 152 -2.56 5.55 -19.83
C LEU A 152 -3.87 6.03 -20.47
N SER A 153 -5.00 5.69 -19.86
CA SER A 153 -6.33 6.02 -20.39
C SER A 153 -6.59 7.53 -20.33
N CYS A 154 -6.30 8.18 -19.21
CA CYS A 154 -6.42 9.62 -19.04
C CYS A 154 -5.49 10.36 -20.02
N ALA A 155 -4.24 9.92 -20.17
CA ALA A 155 -3.33 10.55 -21.12
C ALA A 155 -3.83 10.46 -22.57
N ASN A 156 -4.46 9.34 -22.94
CA ASN A 156 -5.00 9.15 -24.28
C ASN A 156 -6.29 9.95 -24.52
N VAL A 157 -7.21 9.96 -23.55
CA VAL A 157 -8.53 10.63 -23.68
C VAL A 157 -8.42 12.14 -23.54
N LEU A 158 -7.58 12.64 -22.63
CA LEU A 158 -7.41 14.06 -22.37
C LEU A 158 -6.28 14.69 -23.20
N HIS A 159 -5.56 13.86 -23.97
CA HIS A 159 -4.38 14.26 -24.74
C HIS A 159 -3.31 14.99 -23.91
N ASP A 160 -3.16 14.61 -22.64
CA ASP A 160 -2.24 15.23 -21.70
C ASP A 160 -1.22 14.22 -21.16
N ALA A 161 0.05 14.43 -21.50
CA ALA A 161 1.16 13.57 -21.07
C ALA A 161 1.43 13.65 -19.56
N TYR A 162 0.89 14.66 -18.86
CA TYR A 162 0.98 14.78 -17.41
C TYR A 162 0.58 13.49 -16.68
N TYR A 163 -0.54 12.87 -17.09
CA TYR A 163 -1.05 11.63 -16.48
C TYR A 163 -0.11 10.42 -16.62
N LEU A 164 0.81 10.45 -17.58
CA LEU A 164 1.84 9.40 -17.72
C LEU A 164 2.96 9.57 -16.69
N GLN A 165 3.24 10.80 -16.30
CA GLN A 165 4.39 11.18 -15.48
C GLN A 165 4.05 11.35 -14.01
N THR A 166 2.76 11.51 -13.68
CA THR A 166 2.29 11.61 -12.30
C THR A 166 2.82 10.45 -11.48
N CYS A 167 3.55 10.81 -10.43
CA CYS A 167 4.24 9.93 -9.50
C CYS A 167 3.35 9.75 -8.26
N ALA A 168 3.03 8.50 -7.92
CA ALA A 168 2.31 8.16 -6.69
C ALA A 168 3.13 7.20 -5.81
N ILE A 169 2.99 7.33 -4.50
CA ILE A 169 3.66 6.51 -3.50
C ILE A 169 2.73 6.33 -2.30
N GLY A 170 2.86 5.23 -1.58
CA GLY A 170 2.08 4.96 -0.38
C GLY A 170 1.10 3.79 -0.52
N PHE A 171 0.71 3.26 0.63
CA PHE A 171 -0.14 2.09 0.74
C PHE A 171 -1.64 2.40 0.62
N SER A 172 -1.99 3.67 0.43
CA SER A 172 -3.37 4.15 0.52
C SER A 172 -4.31 3.51 -0.51
N GLY A 173 -3.85 3.27 -1.74
CA GLY A 173 -4.64 2.53 -2.73
C GLY A 173 -5.03 1.13 -2.24
N VAL A 174 -4.08 0.41 -1.63
CA VAL A 174 -4.34 -0.92 -1.03
C VAL A 174 -5.32 -0.80 0.13
N VAL A 175 -5.18 0.22 0.97
CA VAL A 175 -6.11 0.50 2.08
C VAL A 175 -7.54 0.76 1.57
N PHE A 176 -7.70 1.49 0.47
CA PHE A 176 -9.00 1.71 -0.18
C PHE A 176 -9.57 0.42 -0.76
N ALA A 177 -8.75 -0.44 -1.37
CA ALA A 177 -9.19 -1.76 -1.83
C ALA A 177 -9.69 -2.61 -0.63
N LEU A 178 -8.91 -2.67 0.45
CA LEU A 178 -9.30 -3.38 1.67
C LEU A 178 -10.53 -2.76 2.33
N LYS A 179 -10.77 -1.45 2.20
CA LYS A 179 -12.01 -0.80 2.67
C LYS A 179 -13.21 -1.40 1.94
N VAL A 180 -13.15 -1.50 0.61
CA VAL A 180 -14.22 -2.11 -0.18
C VAL A 180 -14.43 -3.56 0.24
N ILE A 181 -13.36 -4.37 0.36
CA ILE A 181 -13.44 -5.77 0.77
C ILE A 181 -14.07 -5.91 2.17
N THR A 182 -13.61 -5.11 3.13
CA THR A 182 -14.13 -5.12 4.51
C THR A 182 -15.60 -4.70 4.55
N THR A 183 -16.00 -3.70 3.75
CA THR A 183 -17.40 -3.29 3.62
C THR A 183 -18.24 -4.42 3.05
N MET A 184 -17.75 -5.06 1.99
CA MET A 184 -18.44 -6.20 1.37
C MET A 184 -18.54 -7.37 2.34
N GLU A 185 -17.51 -7.67 3.14
CA GLU A 185 -17.55 -8.74 4.13
C GLU A 185 -18.55 -8.45 5.26
N ASN A 186 -18.39 -7.30 5.92
CA ASN A 186 -18.96 -7.09 7.25
C ASN A 186 -20.14 -6.12 7.28
N ASN A 187 -20.17 -5.15 6.37
CA ASN A 187 -20.95 -3.92 6.58
C ASN A 187 -21.87 -3.53 5.42
N TYR A 188 -22.03 -4.35 4.38
CA TYR A 188 -22.65 -3.88 3.13
C TYR A 188 -24.06 -3.28 3.28
N TYR A 189 -24.89 -3.84 4.17
CA TYR A 189 -26.25 -3.35 4.46
C TYR A 189 -26.34 -2.51 5.74
N THR A 190 -25.21 -2.21 6.39
CA THR A 190 -25.18 -1.36 7.58
C THR A 190 -25.09 0.12 7.20
N GLN A 191 -25.35 0.97 8.18
CA GLN A 191 -25.08 2.39 8.10
C GLN A 191 -23.72 2.67 8.76
N THR A 192 -22.99 3.64 8.22
CA THR A 192 -21.75 4.14 8.82
C THR A 192 -21.75 5.65 8.78
N THR A 193 -21.05 6.26 9.73
CA THR A 193 -20.88 7.71 9.79
C THR A 193 -19.49 8.08 9.27
N ILE A 194 -19.43 8.97 8.28
CA ILE A 194 -18.17 9.55 7.76
C ILE A 194 -18.31 11.07 7.87
N ALA A 195 -17.36 11.72 8.56
CA ALA A 195 -17.36 13.17 8.80
C ALA A 195 -18.69 13.73 9.36
N GLY A 196 -19.34 13.00 10.25
CA GLY A 196 -20.62 13.39 10.87
C GLY A 196 -21.87 13.08 10.04
N PHE A 197 -21.73 12.57 8.80
CA PHE A 197 -22.84 12.19 7.95
C PHE A 197 -23.06 10.68 7.97
N THR A 198 -24.27 10.25 8.31
CA THR A 198 -24.67 8.84 8.26
C THR A 198 -25.07 8.46 6.83
N MET A 199 -24.49 7.37 6.33
CA MET A 199 -24.73 6.87 4.99
C MET A 199 -24.65 5.34 4.94
N PRO A 200 -25.26 4.69 3.92
CA PRO A 200 -25.05 3.28 3.68
C PRO A 200 -23.56 2.96 3.49
N SER A 201 -23.04 1.95 4.18
CA SER A 201 -21.61 1.59 4.19
C SER A 201 -21.04 1.32 2.80
N LYS A 202 -21.85 0.86 1.84
CA LYS A 202 -21.46 0.70 0.43
C LYS A 202 -20.96 2.00 -0.24
N TYR A 203 -21.39 3.17 0.24
CA TYR A 203 -20.96 4.47 -0.26
C TYR A 203 -19.78 5.06 0.52
N ALA A 204 -19.40 4.46 1.65
CA ALA A 204 -18.33 4.98 2.50
C ALA A 204 -16.97 5.11 1.79
N PRO A 205 -16.51 4.16 0.94
CA PRO A 205 -15.26 4.34 0.19
C PRO A 205 -15.29 5.56 -0.73
N TRP A 206 -16.44 5.86 -1.34
CA TRP A 206 -16.61 7.01 -2.24
C TRP A 206 -16.66 8.33 -1.48
N ALA A 207 -17.38 8.37 -0.36
CA ALA A 207 -17.40 9.54 0.51
C ALA A 207 -16.00 9.85 1.09
N GLU A 208 -15.26 8.81 1.51
CA GLU A 208 -13.89 8.93 2.00
C GLU A 208 -12.93 9.42 0.90
N LEU A 209 -13.11 8.96 -0.35
CA LEU A 209 -12.36 9.47 -1.51
C LEU A 209 -12.56 10.97 -1.72
N ILE A 210 -13.82 11.44 -1.74
CA ILE A 210 -14.15 12.86 -1.92
C ILE A 210 -13.58 13.69 -0.77
N LEU A 211 -13.79 13.24 0.46
CA LEU A 211 -13.33 13.94 1.65
C LEU A 211 -11.80 14.09 1.65
N ILE A 212 -11.06 13.02 1.37
CA ILE A 212 -9.59 13.07 1.33
C ILE A 212 -9.11 13.98 0.19
N HIS A 213 -9.77 13.97 -0.97
CA HIS A 213 -9.40 14.85 -2.07
C HIS A 213 -9.55 16.34 -1.71
N LEU A 214 -10.60 16.69 -0.94
CA LEU A 214 -10.82 18.06 -0.48
C LEU A 214 -9.85 18.48 0.62
N LEU A 215 -9.53 17.58 1.55
CA LEU A 215 -8.68 17.88 2.71
C LEU A 215 -7.17 17.81 2.39
N VAL A 216 -6.79 16.92 1.47
CA VAL A 216 -5.40 16.64 1.12
C VAL A 216 -5.26 16.64 -0.40
N PRO A 217 -5.28 17.82 -1.06
CA PRO A 217 -5.25 17.93 -2.51
C PRO A 217 -3.97 17.35 -3.14
N ASN A 218 -2.89 17.23 -2.36
CA ASN A 218 -1.64 16.60 -2.78
C ASN A 218 -1.70 15.05 -2.77
N ALA A 219 -2.74 14.45 -2.20
CA ALA A 219 -2.93 13.00 -2.23
C ALA A 219 -3.34 12.54 -3.63
N SER A 220 -2.86 11.37 -4.05
CA SER A 220 -3.17 10.85 -5.39
C SER A 220 -4.61 10.34 -5.46
N PHE A 221 -5.54 11.21 -5.88
CA PHE A 221 -6.93 10.84 -6.18
C PHE A 221 -6.99 9.59 -7.08
N MET A 222 -6.16 9.55 -8.12
CA MET A 222 -6.06 8.41 -9.04
C MET A 222 -5.62 7.12 -8.34
N GLY A 223 -4.70 7.21 -7.37
CA GLY A 223 -4.28 6.06 -6.55
C GLY A 223 -5.39 5.51 -5.68
N HIS A 224 -6.17 6.37 -5.02
CA HIS A 224 -7.31 5.95 -4.20
C HIS A 224 -8.44 5.37 -5.05
N LEU A 225 -8.74 6.00 -6.20
CA LEU A 225 -9.71 5.49 -7.17
C LEU A 225 -9.29 4.10 -7.67
N ALA A 226 -8.02 3.90 -8.03
CA ALA A 226 -7.49 2.61 -8.43
C ALA A 226 -7.69 1.54 -7.34
N GLY A 227 -7.53 1.92 -6.07
CA GLY A 227 -7.82 1.07 -4.92
C GLY A 227 -9.28 0.64 -4.83
N ILE A 228 -10.21 1.59 -4.94
CA ILE A 228 -11.65 1.30 -4.94
C ILE A 228 -12.01 0.34 -6.09
N LEU A 229 -11.50 0.62 -7.29
CA LEU A 229 -11.73 -0.23 -8.46
C LEU A 229 -11.13 -1.64 -8.29
N ALA A 230 -9.94 -1.77 -7.71
CA ALA A 230 -9.33 -3.06 -7.40
C ALA A 230 -10.19 -3.87 -6.41
N GLY A 231 -10.68 -3.20 -5.36
CA GLY A 231 -11.60 -3.81 -4.39
C GLY A 231 -12.89 -4.29 -5.04
N LEU A 232 -13.54 -3.45 -5.85
CA LEU A 232 -14.75 -3.81 -6.59
C LEU A 232 -14.51 -4.94 -7.59
N MET A 233 -13.37 -4.91 -8.28
CA MET A 233 -12.98 -5.96 -9.21
C MET A 233 -12.86 -7.31 -8.49
N TYR A 234 -12.24 -7.33 -7.32
CA TYR A 234 -12.15 -8.55 -6.50
C TYR A 234 -13.52 -9.00 -5.98
N THR A 235 -14.35 -8.10 -5.45
CA THR A 235 -15.59 -8.50 -4.76
C THR A 235 -16.80 -8.71 -5.67
N SER A 236 -16.80 -8.10 -6.86
CA SER A 236 -18.01 -7.97 -7.69
C SER A 236 -17.85 -8.50 -9.11
N THR A 237 -16.71 -9.06 -9.45
CA THR A 237 -16.46 -9.68 -10.78
C THR A 237 -15.92 -11.11 -10.62
N PRO A 238 -15.89 -11.93 -11.69
CA PRO A 238 -15.32 -13.27 -11.65
C PRO A 238 -13.83 -13.32 -11.26
N ILE A 239 -13.13 -12.18 -11.31
CA ILE A 239 -11.72 -12.07 -10.92
C ILE A 239 -11.52 -12.49 -9.46
N GLY A 240 -12.48 -12.20 -8.57
CA GLY A 240 -12.46 -12.69 -7.19
C GLY A 240 -12.35 -14.21 -7.10
N SER A 241 -13.29 -14.90 -7.73
CA SER A 241 -13.32 -16.38 -7.75
C SER A 241 -12.05 -17.00 -8.35
N ILE A 242 -11.44 -16.35 -9.35
CA ILE A 242 -10.17 -16.78 -9.93
C ILE A 242 -9.04 -16.64 -8.91
N ILE A 243 -8.94 -15.49 -8.25
CA ILE A 243 -7.95 -15.23 -7.20
C ILE A 243 -8.11 -16.22 -6.04
N ASP A 244 -9.34 -16.46 -5.57
CA ASP A 244 -9.62 -17.40 -4.49
C ASP A 244 -9.23 -18.83 -4.88
N SER A 245 -9.45 -19.21 -6.15
CA SER A 245 -9.04 -20.52 -6.67
C SER A 245 -7.51 -20.66 -6.71
N ILE A 246 -6.79 -19.62 -7.12
CA ILE A 246 -5.32 -19.59 -7.10
C ILE A 246 -4.82 -19.73 -5.67
N ILE A 247 -5.36 -18.94 -4.73
CA ILE A 247 -4.98 -18.98 -3.31
C ILE A 247 -5.24 -20.38 -2.75
N ARG A 248 -6.41 -20.97 -3.00
CA ARG A 248 -6.74 -22.32 -2.56
C ARG A 248 -5.77 -23.36 -3.11
N THR A 249 -5.36 -23.25 -4.38
CA THR A 249 -4.37 -24.16 -4.97
C THR A 249 -3.01 -24.03 -4.29
N ILE A 250 -2.60 -22.82 -3.90
CA ILE A 250 -1.30 -22.57 -3.24
C ILE A 250 -1.32 -23.04 -1.78
N THR A 251 -2.40 -22.78 -1.04
CA THR A 251 -2.43 -22.95 0.42
C THR A 251 -3.21 -24.19 0.88
N GLY A 252 -3.95 -24.82 -0.02
CA GLY A 252 -4.85 -25.94 0.28
C GLY A 252 -6.11 -25.52 1.06
N ARG A 253 -6.31 -24.22 1.34
CA ARG A 253 -7.44 -23.72 2.15
C ARG A 253 -8.26 -22.69 1.38
N GLY A 254 -9.56 -22.96 1.26
CA GLY A 254 -10.51 -22.00 0.68
C GLY A 254 -10.71 -20.77 1.55
N MET A 255 -11.09 -19.66 0.92
CA MET A 255 -11.55 -18.45 1.61
C MET A 255 -13.07 -18.43 1.63
N TRP A 256 -13.64 -17.98 2.74
CA TRP A 256 -15.08 -17.87 2.93
C TRP A 256 -15.48 -16.41 2.92
N HIS A 257 -16.48 -16.11 2.10
CA HIS A 257 -16.96 -14.75 1.87
C HIS A 257 -18.42 -14.62 2.28
N GLU A 258 -18.74 -13.59 3.05
CA GLU A 258 -20.12 -13.34 3.50
C GLU A 258 -21.02 -12.93 2.32
N TRP A 259 -20.46 -12.25 1.31
CA TRP A 259 -21.24 -11.85 0.14
C TRP A 259 -21.65 -13.04 -0.73
N THR A 260 -20.88 -14.14 -0.76
CA THR A 260 -21.28 -15.34 -1.53
C THR A 260 -22.46 -16.05 -0.88
N ALA A 261 -22.45 -16.18 0.45
CA ALA A 261 -23.58 -16.75 1.19
C ALA A 261 -24.86 -15.92 0.97
N ARG A 262 -24.77 -14.60 1.05
CA ARG A 262 -25.93 -13.70 0.84
C ARG A 262 -26.47 -13.70 -0.59
N SER A 263 -25.60 -13.88 -1.58
CA SER A 263 -25.99 -13.99 -3.00
C SER A 263 -26.81 -15.26 -3.26
N TYR A 264 -26.48 -16.34 -2.56
CA TYR A 264 -27.20 -17.61 -2.63
C TYR A 264 -28.62 -17.48 -2.05
N TYR A 265 -28.77 -16.89 -0.86
CA TYR A 265 -30.09 -16.68 -0.22
C TYR A 265 -31.02 -15.69 -0.93
N ARG A 266 -30.54 -14.91 -1.91
CA ARG A 266 -31.39 -14.00 -2.72
C ARG A 266 -31.92 -14.63 -4.00
N ARG A 267 -31.38 -15.77 -4.42
CA ARG A 267 -31.81 -16.47 -5.64
C ARG A 267 -32.95 -17.46 -5.38
N TYR A 268 -33.36 -17.61 -4.13
CA TYR A 268 -34.48 -18.42 -3.63
C TYR A 268 -35.38 -17.55 -2.76
#